data_AF-A0A160VVJ0-F1
#
_entry.id   AF-A0A160VVJ0-F1
#
_cell.length_a   1.000
_cell.length_b   1.000
_cell.length_c   1.000
_cell.angle_alpha   90.00
_cell.angle_beta   90.00
_cell.angle_gamma   90.00
#
_symmetry.space_group_name_H-M   'P 1'
#
loop_
_entity.id
_entity.type
_entity.pdbx_description
1 polymer ?
#
loop_
_entity_poly.entity_id
_entity_poly.type
_entity_poly.pdbx_seq_one_letter_code
_entity_poly.pdbx_strand_id
1 'polypeptide(L)' 'MIIIDGIEYLVIENGFERVFKWLTVIHDIARTTNTLVLVPIKKEALKEREIALLKREFREY' A
#
# COMPACT_ATOMS: atom_id res chain seq x y z
N MET A 1 -14.18 -7.07 -0.05
CA MET A 1 -13.45 -5.94 -0.67
C MET A 1 -12.99 -5.02 0.44
N ILE A 2 -11.70 -4.72 0.49
CA ILE A 2 -11.11 -3.84 1.51
C ILE A 2 -10.61 -2.59 0.78
N ILE A 3 -10.97 -1.42 1.30
CA ILE A 3 -10.50 -0.13 0.77
C ILE A 3 -9.68 0.53 1.87
N ILE A 4 -8.46 0.93 1.54
CA ILE A 4 -7.55 1.60 2.46
C ILE A 4 -7.30 3.00 1.92
N ASP A 5 -8.09 3.96 2.38
CA ASP A 5 -7.93 5.37 2.05
C ASP A 5 -7.01 6.07 3.07
N GLY A 6 -6.30 7.11 2.64
CA GLY A 6 -5.44 7.90 3.53
C GLY A 6 -4.10 7.25 3.89
N ILE A 7 -3.58 6.36 3.04
CA ILE A 7 -2.22 5.79 3.19
C ILE A 7 -1.14 6.86 3.35
N GLU A 8 -1.36 8.02 2.74
CA GLU A 8 -0.47 9.18 2.75
C GLU A 8 -0.28 9.71 4.16
N TYR A 9 -1.37 9.81 4.92
CA TYR A 9 -1.33 10.18 6.33
C TYR A 9 -0.59 9.12 7.16
N LEU A 10 -0.89 7.84 6.92
CA LEU A 10 -0.20 6.74 7.61
C LEU A 10 1.31 6.78 7.37
N VAL A 11 1.73 7.09 6.15
CA VAL A 11 3.15 7.19 5.78
C VAL A 11 3.81 8.41 6.42
N ILE A 12 3.11 9.55 6.49
CA ILE A 12 3.61 10.76 7.18
C ILE A 12 3.82 10.48 8.67
N GLU A 13 2.85 9.84 9.32
CA GLU A 13 2.89 9.60 10.76
C GLU A 13 3.84 8.47 11.19
N ASN A 14 3.88 7.37 10.42
CA ASN A 14 4.58 6.14 10.82
C ASN A 14 5.87 5.88 10.05
N GLY A 15 6.06 6.56 8.92
CA GLY A 15 7.11 6.29 7.94
C GLY A 15 6.74 5.20 6.94
N PHE A 16 7.23 5.35 5.71
CA PHE A 16 6.91 4.46 4.59
C PHE A 16 7.24 2.99 4.86
N GLU A 17 8.40 2.67 5.40
CA GLU A 17 8.81 1.26 5.62
C GLU A 17 7.85 0.50 6.54
N ARG A 18 7.31 1.17 7.57
CA ARG A 18 6.34 0.58 8.49
C ARG A 18 5.01 0.31 7.80
N VAL A 19 4.52 1.30 7.08
CA VAL A 19 3.28 1.20 6.31
C VAL A 19 3.40 0.14 5.21
N PHE A 20 4.54 0.09 4.52
CA PHE A 20 4.84 -0.87 3.48
C PHE A 20 4.77 -2.31 4.01
N LYS A 21 5.47 -2.62 5.11
CA LYS A 21 5.38 -3.95 5.76
C LYS A 21 3.93 -4.31 6.14
N TRP A 22 3.18 -3.33 6.63
CA TRP A 22 1.77 -3.53 6.97
C TRP A 22 0.90 -3.83 5.75
N LEU A 23 1.12 -3.12 4.62
CA LEU A 23 0.47 -3.44 3.34
C LEU A 23 0.81 -4.82 2.83
N THR A 24 2.07 -5.26 2.96
CA THR A 24 2.49 -6.60 2.56
C THR A 24 1.73 -7.67 3.36
N VAL A 25 1.54 -7.47 4.66
CA VAL A 25 0.72 -8.37 5.51
C VAL A 25 -0.74 -8.39 5.07
N ILE A 26 -1.33 -7.22 4.82
CA ILE A 26 -2.72 -7.16 4.33
C ILE A 26 -2.87 -7.85 2.98
N HIS A 27 -1.91 -7.65 2.08
CA HIS A 27 -1.89 -8.29 0.79
C HIS A 27 -1.80 -9.82 0.90
N ASP A 28 -1.01 -10.34 1.84
CA ASP A 28 -0.92 -11.78 2.10
C ASP A 28 -2.26 -12.36 2.61
N ILE A 29 -2.91 -11.65 3.54
CA ILE A 29 -4.25 -12.01 4.04
C ILE A 29 -5.27 -11.97 2.90
N ALA A 30 -5.22 -10.95 2.06
CA ALA A 30 -6.12 -10.76 0.94
C ALA A 30 -5.96 -11.85 -0.12
N ARG A 31 -4.72 -12.32 -0.38
CA ARG A 31 -4.45 -13.46 -1.25
C ARG A 31 -5.04 -14.74 -0.68
N THR A 32 -4.87 -14.98 0.62
CA THR A 32 -5.42 -16.16 1.31
C THR A 32 -6.95 -16.16 1.32
N THR A 33 -7.58 -14.99 1.45
CA THR A 33 -9.04 -14.82 1.51
C THR A 33 -9.68 -14.49 0.17
N ASN A 34 -8.92 -14.54 -0.93
CA ASN A 34 -9.35 -14.20 -2.28
C ASN A 34 -10.06 -12.83 -2.39
N THR A 35 -9.66 -11.87 -1.55
CA THR A 35 -10.28 -10.55 -1.42
C THR A 35 -9.51 -9.49 -2.19
N LEU A 36 -10.22 -8.58 -2.86
CA LEU A 36 -9.62 -7.39 -3.49
C LEU A 36 -9.31 -6.33 -2.42
N VAL A 37 -8.07 -5.85 -2.41
CA VAL A 37 -7.62 -4.70 -1.61
C VAL A 37 -7.33 -3.55 -2.56
N LEU A 38 -7.98 -2.42 -2.34
CA LEU A 38 -7.83 -1.23 -3.16
C LEU A 38 -7.26 -0.11 -2.29
N VAL A 39 -6.12 0.43 -2.72
CA VAL A 39 -5.37 1.44 -1.98
C VAL A 39 -5.16 2.62 -2.92
N PRO A 40 -5.96 3.70 -2.83
CA PRO A 40 -5.67 4.94 -3.54
C PRO A 40 -4.38 5.54 -3.00
N ILE A 41 -3.40 5.72 -3.89
CA ILE A 41 -2.11 6.32 -3.57
C ILE A 41 -1.90 7.52 -4.49
N LYS A 42 -1.82 8.72 -3.93
CA LYS A 42 -1.37 9.88 -4.70
C LYS A 42 0.13 9.83 -4.89
N LYS A 43 0.56 9.79 -6.14
CA LYS A 43 1.99 9.80 -6.51
C LYS A 43 2.73 11.03 -5.99
N GLU A 44 2.01 12.12 -5.71
CA GLU A 44 2.54 13.37 -5.20
C GLU A 44 2.95 13.29 -3.72
N ALA A 45 2.35 12.34 -2.98
CA ALA A 45 2.55 12.18 -1.54
C ALA A 45 3.66 11.18 -1.18
N LEU A 46 4.24 10.48 -2.17
CA LEU A 46 5.31 9.51 -2.00
C LEU A 46 6.50 9.84 -2.90
N LYS A 47 7.69 9.45 -2.47
CA LYS A 47 8.89 9.56 -3.31
C LYS A 47 8.85 8.55 -4.44
N GLU A 48 9.50 8.89 -5.54
CA GLU A 48 9.56 8.04 -6.74
C GLU A 48 10.08 6.62 -6.45
N ARG A 49 11.04 6.49 -5.52
CA ARG A 49 11.57 5.20 -5.05
C ARG A 49 10.52 4.37 -4.30
N GLU A 50 9.70 5.02 -3.47
CA GLU A 50 8.65 4.39 -2.67
C GLU A 50 7.54 3.87 -3.59
N ILE A 51 7.18 4.65 -4.61
CA ILE A 51 6.24 4.26 -5.66
C ILE A 51 6.78 3.07 -6.47
N ALA A 52 8.07 3.09 -6.82
CA ALA A 52 8.70 1.98 -7.54
C ALA A 52 8.68 0.67 -6.73
N LEU A 53 8.89 0.75 -5.42
CA LEU A 53 8.76 -0.40 -4.51
C LEU A 53 7.32 -0.91 -4.46
N LEU A 54 6.36 -0.01 -4.28
CA LEU A 54 4.93 -0.35 -4.28
C LEU A 54 4.50 -1.02 -5.59
N LYS A 55 4.89 -0.48 -6.74
CA LYS A 55 4.58 -1.06 -8.06
C LYS A 55 5.23 -2.42 -8.29
N ARG A 56 6.40 -2.66 -7.69
CA ARG A 56 7.11 -3.93 -7.80
C ARG A 56 6.44 -5.01 -6.96
N GLU A 57 5.92 -4.65 -5.80
CA GLU A 57 5.34 -5.59 -4.84
C GLU A 57 3.82 -5.78 -5.03
N PHE A 58 3.11 -4.71 -5.40
CA PHE A 58 1.66 -4.69 -5.65
C PHE A 58 1.39 -4.47 -7.13
N ARG A 59 0.51 -5.30 -7.71
CA ARG A 59 0.13 -5.19 -9.13
C ARG A 59 -0.84 -4.01 -9.31
N GLU A 60 -0.52 -3.09 -10.22
CA GLU A 60 -1.45 -2.03 -10.64
C GLU A 60 -2.65 -2.67 -11.35
N TYR A 61 -3.87 -2.33 -10.92
CA TYR A 61 -5.15 -2.71 -11.53
C TYR A 61 -5.83 -1.48 -12.10
#